data_AF-A0A377TMC8-F1
#
_entry.id   AF-A0A377TMC8-F1
#
_cell.length_a   1.000
_cell.length_b   1.000
_cell.length_c   1.000
_cell.angle_alpha   90.00
_cell.angle_beta   90.00
_cell.angle_gamma   90.00
#
_symmetry.space_group_name_H-M   'P 1'
#
loop_
_entity.id
_entity.type
_entity.pdbx_description
1 polymer ?
#
loop_
_entity_poly.entity_id
_entity_poly.type
_entity_poly.pdbx_seq_one_letter_code
_entity_poly.pdbx_strand_id
1 'polypeptide(L)' 'MANNPTQLTILQDEIRRRYDTLSKRLKQVARYILDNSNSVAFDTVASIAQQADVPPSTLIRFANAFGFSGLTK' A
#
# COMPACT_ATOMS: atom_id res chain seq x y z
N MET A 1 6.99 -18.65 -8.44
CA MET A 1 7.00 -17.44 -7.58
C MET A 1 5.90 -16.53 -8.12
N ALA A 2 4.69 -16.64 -7.59
CA ALA A 2 3.52 -15.97 -8.16
C ALA A 2 3.37 -14.59 -7.54
N ASN A 3 3.69 -13.53 -8.31
CA ASN A 3 3.10 -12.22 -8.06
C ASN A 3 1.59 -12.41 -8.24
N ASN A 4 0.85 -12.44 -7.14
CA ASN A 4 -0.57 -12.74 -7.14
C ASN A 4 -1.37 -11.44 -7.36
N PRO A 5 -1.86 -11.12 -8.57
CA PRO A 5 -2.80 -10.01 -8.79
C PRO A 5 -3.99 -10.03 -7.82
N THR A 6 -4.34 -11.20 -7.30
CA THR A 6 -5.32 -11.39 -6.23
C THR A 6 -4.98 -10.64 -4.94
N GLN A 7 -3.72 -10.65 -4.48
CA GLN A 7 -3.35 -9.99 -3.22
C GLN A 7 -3.41 -8.47 -3.32
N LEU A 8 -2.94 -7.91 -4.43
CA LEU A 8 -3.05 -6.46 -4.66
C LEU A 8 -4.53 -6.05 -4.80
N THR A 9 -5.35 -6.85 -5.50
CA THR A 9 -6.79 -6.58 -5.62
C THR A 9 -7.48 -6.62 -4.25
N ILE A 10 -7.19 -7.61 -3.41
CA ILE A 10 -7.70 -7.68 -2.03
C ILE A 10 -7.27 -6.44 -1.22
N LEU A 11 -6.01 -6.03 -1.32
CA LEU A 11 -5.53 -4.82 -0.66
C LEU A 11 -6.30 -3.58 -1.12
N GLN A 12 -6.52 -3.40 -2.42
CA GLN A 12 -7.27 -2.26 -2.95
C GLN A 12 -8.70 -2.24 -2.46
N ASP A 13 -9.37 -3.39 -2.41
CA ASP A 13 -10.74 -3.47 -1.92
C ASP A 13 -10.83 -3.15 -0.43
N GLU A 14 -9.89 -3.65 0.38
CA GLU A 14 -9.79 -3.28 1.80
C GLU A 14 -9.48 -1.79 2.00
N ILE A 15 -8.60 -1.22 1.18
CA ILE A 15 -8.32 0.22 1.18
C ILE A 15 -9.60 1.01 0.92
N ARG A 16 -10.36 0.65 -0.14
CA ARG A 16 -11.61 1.34 -0.50
C ARG A 16 -12.63 1.26 0.63
N ARG A 17 -12.81 0.09 1.25
CA ARG A 17 -13.75 -0.12 2.36
C ARG A 17 -13.43 0.71 3.60
N ARG A 18 -12.15 0.86 3.91
CA ARG A 18 -11.69 1.51 5.15
C ARG A 18 -11.21 2.95 4.94
N TYR A 19 -11.20 3.43 3.69
CA TYR A 19 -10.51 4.67 3.28
C TYR A 19 -10.84 5.84 4.22
N ASP A 20 -12.12 6.06 4.49
CA ASP A 20 -12.57 7.21 5.28
C ASP A 20 -12.11 7.19 6.74
N THR A 21 -11.87 6.00 7.29
CA THR A 21 -11.38 5.79 8.66
C THR A 21 -9.86 5.95 8.80
N LEU A 22 -9.13 6.02 7.69
CA LEU A 22 -7.67 6.14 7.70
C LEU A 22 -7.23 7.54 8.15
N SER A 23 -6.10 7.61 8.86
CA SER A 23 -5.44 8.87 9.15
C SER A 23 -4.98 9.56 7.86
N LYS A 24 -4.76 10.89 7.89
CA LYS A 24 -4.30 11.66 6.71
C LYS A 24 -3.09 11.04 6.02
N ARG A 25 -2.09 10.58 6.79
CA ARG A 25 -0.88 9.93 6.25
C ARG A 25 -1.18 8.57 5.61
N LEU A 26 -2.07 7.78 6.21
CA LEU A 26 -2.47 6.49 5.64
C LEU A 26 -3.34 6.66 4.38
N LYS A 27 -4.18 7.71 4.32
CA LYS A 27 -4.94 8.09 3.11
C LYS A 27 -4.03 8.47 1.95
N GLN A 28 -2.90 9.13 2.23
CA GLN A 28 -1.91 9.50 1.22
C GLN A 28 -1.29 8.25 0.56
N VAL A 29 -0.87 7.28 1.38
CA VAL A 29 -0.38 5.97 0.90
C VAL A 29 -1.47 5.21 0.14
N ALA A 30 -2.67 5.12 0.70
CA ALA A 30 -3.81 4.47 0.05
C ALA A 30 -4.11 5.04 -1.33
N ARG A 31 -4.13 6.38 -1.46
CA ARG A 31 -4.38 7.05 -2.73
C ARG A 31 -3.30 6.72 -3.75
N TYR A 32 -2.02 6.83 -3.38
CA TYR A 32 -0.92 6.45 -4.26
C TYR A 32 -1.05 5.00 -4.77
N ILE A 33 -1.40 4.04 -3.90
CA ILE A 33 -1.56 2.63 -4.27
C ILE A 33 -2.75 2.42 -5.23
N LEU A 34 -3.88 3.08 -4.98
CA LEU A 34 -5.06 2.99 -5.84
C LEU A 34 -4.81 3.62 -7.22
N ASP A 35 -4.08 4.74 -7.27
CA ASP A 35 -3.82 5.49 -8.49
C ASP A 35 -2.71 4.83 -9.35
N ASN A 36 -1.80 4.07 -8.73
CA ASN A 36 -0.60 3.51 -9.39
C ASN A 36 -0.53 1.97 -9.30
N SER A 37 -1.68 1.30 -9.29
CA SER A 37 -1.79 -0.15 -9.03
C SER A 37 -0.84 -1.01 -9.85
N ASN A 38 -0.66 -0.69 -11.14
CA ASN A 38 0.17 -1.48 -12.04
C ASN A 38 1.67 -1.35 -11.72
N SER A 39 2.12 -0.17 -11.28
CA SER A 39 3.54 0.07 -10.92
C SER A 39 3.86 -0.51 -9.55
N VAL A 40 2.96 -0.31 -8.59
CA VAL A 40 3.14 -0.72 -7.18
C VAL A 40 3.41 -2.22 -7.02
N ALA A 41 2.90 -3.06 -7.93
CA ALA A 41 3.15 -4.50 -7.92
C ALA A 41 4.63 -4.88 -8.16
N PHE A 42 5.43 -3.97 -8.73
CA PHE A 42 6.83 -4.19 -9.08
C PHE A 42 7.80 -3.26 -8.34
N ASP A 43 7.27 -2.22 -7.68
CA ASP A 43 8.08 -1.27 -6.92
C ASP A 43 8.52 -1.83 -5.56
N THR A 44 9.64 -1.31 -5.06
CA THR A 44 10.10 -1.59 -3.70
C THR A 44 9.35 -0.72 -2.67
N VAL A 45 9.37 -1.13 -1.40
CA VAL A 45 8.85 -0.34 -0.27
C VAL A 45 9.46 1.07 -0.24
N ALA A 46 10.76 1.19 -0.51
CA ALA A 46 11.44 2.49 -0.53
C ALA A 46 10.95 3.38 -1.69
N SER A 47 10.81 2.82 -2.90
CA SER A 47 10.29 3.53 -4.08
C SER A 47 8.85 4.00 -3.84
N ILE A 48 7.97 3.13 -3.36
CA ILE A 48 6.57 3.45 -3.06
C ILE A 48 6.49 4.56 -2.01
N ALA A 49 7.26 4.48 -0.92
CA ALA A 49 7.25 5.49 0.12
C ALA A 49 7.71 6.86 -0.41
N GLN A 50 8.76 6.87 -1.22
CA GLN A 50 9.26 8.09 -1.86
C GLN A 50 8.22 8.71 -2.82
N GLN A 51 7.62 7.90 -3.71
CA GLN A 51 6.64 8.40 -4.67
C GLN A 51 5.32 8.81 -4.01
N ALA A 52 4.93 8.16 -2.92
CA ALA A 52 3.79 8.56 -2.11
C ALA A 52 4.08 9.78 -1.22
N ASP A 53 5.31 10.33 -1.23
CA ASP A 53 5.76 11.44 -0.38
C ASP A 53 5.54 11.18 1.13
N VAL A 54 5.94 9.98 1.57
CA VAL A 54 5.88 9.58 2.97
C VAL A 54 7.18 8.89 3.42
N PRO A 55 7.50 8.94 4.73
CA PRO A 55 8.60 8.13 5.27
C PRO A 55 8.33 6.63 5.10
N PRO A 56 9.36 5.78 4.86
CA PRO A 56 9.20 4.32 4.75
C PRO A 56 8.49 3.67 5.95
N SER A 57 8.70 4.19 7.16
CA SER A 57 7.99 3.72 8.37
C SER A 57 6.47 3.92 8.30
N THR A 58 5.98 4.90 7.52
CA THR A 58 4.55 5.10 7.27
C THR A 58 3.99 4.01 6.38
N LEU A 59 4.74 3.61 5.34
CA LEU A 59 4.35 2.52 4.47
C LEU A 59 4.37 1.16 5.21
N ILE A 60 5.33 0.94 6.11
CA ILE A 60 5.35 -0.24 6.98
C ILE A 60 4.12 -0.25 7.90
N ARG A 61 3.79 0.87 8.56
CA ARG A 61 2.57 0.98 9.38
C ARG A 61 1.31 0.74 8.56
N PHE A 62 1.28 1.24 7.32
CA PHE A 62 0.19 0.99 6.39
C PHE A 62 0.06 -0.51 6.11
N ALA A 63 1.14 -1.19 5.70
CA ALA A 63 1.13 -2.63 5.46
C ALA A 63 0.64 -3.42 6.69
N ASN A 64 1.09 -3.06 7.89
CA ASN A 64 0.62 -3.67 9.14
C ASN A 64 -0.88 -3.42 9.39
N ALA A 65 -1.38 -2.21 9.16
CA ALA A 65 -2.79 -1.86 9.36
C ALA A 65 -3.76 -2.61 8.42
N PHE A 66 -3.24 -3.11 7.30
CA PHE A 66 -3.99 -3.91 6.32
C PHE A 66 -3.62 -5.40 6.34
N GLY A 67 -2.73 -5.86 7.23
CA GLY A 67 -2.37 -7.27 7.36
C GLY A 67 -1.38 -7.80 6.30
N PHE A 68 -0.66 -6.90 5.61
CA PHE A 68 0.28 -7.22 4.53
C PHE A 68 1.76 -7.13 4.96
N SER A 69 2.06 -7.30 6.25
CA SER A 69 3.43 -7.26 6.79
C SER A 69 4.38 -8.31 6.18
N GLY A 70 3.86 -9.32 5.48
CA GLY A 70 4.64 -10.31 4.73
C GLY A 70 5.24 -9.81 3.40
N LEU A 71 4.85 -8.63 2.91
CA LEU A 71 5.36 -8.04 1.66
C LEU A 71 6.69 -7.27 1.85
N THR A 72 7.18 -7.11 3.07
CA THR A 72 8.41 -6.36 3.37
C THR A 72 9.66 -7.22 3.53
N LYS A 73 9.63 -8.48 3.08
CA LYS A 73 10.77 -9.39 3.13
C LYS A 73 11.50 -9.47 1.80
#